data_AF-A0A6A6T8X7-F1
#
_entry.id   AF-A0A6A6T8X7-F1
#
_cell.length_a   1.000
_cell.length_b   1.000
_cell.length_c   1.000
_cell.angle_alpha   90.00
_cell.angle_beta   90.00
_cell.angle_gamma   90.00
#
_symmetry.space_group_name_H-M   'P 1'
#
loop_
_entity.id
_entity.type
_entity.pdbx_description
1 polymer ?
#
loop_
_entity_poly.entity_id
_entity_poly.type
_entity_poly.pdbx_seq_one_letter_code
_entity_poly.pdbx_strand_id
1 'polypeptide(L)'
;MSYTLQFPPVPLPGNIRSLPHVLIAIQGRDVAAELPPNIPLAMLLHFAPKVRHWILPPLEAFGPEYVGINILRPMSARGLSYIVNRMCQLVGLPRPNFDTCPKIMETTQIIEAWGLLELPVTGIESLKTHLVMRLMFGEPIRCIELRVMGAVFPTTSTIMREAAHNFIRSHRGSCYLSSGSNKFGEFHAIQDWIKEDKVRVAFFRELNQQYQLQDQGKTSVVKAETSKEKIDPELKNETALQEEAPDRNHEVLVRGKTLRLSFKQRNELVDKDRTELRYRLRRLKSDDTLRSLSVEHLDLESEDEAPPDSSINPRDGADQLEEKAKKSSDKMEVCGNKFPQGIDIDVLEKALGELNELGARATRGQERRKERRKPGTEAREEFDGDLEGRSTSEQERVEKSRRPVMNIGYGLDAEREEYRDGGEGRREARRDERRKERRKARTETKIGRETTSGKTRKLLDTATDDQLLSDAGRGSRLVESLEKSALGDKAGGLAHDKS
;
A
#
# COMPACT_ATOMS: atom_id res chain seq x y z
N MET A 1 1.59 -20.35 2.56
CA MET A 1 1.93 -19.55 3.76
C MET A 1 0.69 -19.26 4.62
N SER A 2 0.16 -20.24 5.35
CA SER A 2 -1.05 -20.05 6.19
C SER A 2 -0.78 -19.70 7.66
N TYR A 3 0.47 -19.81 8.10
CA TYR A 3 0.88 -19.76 9.51
C TYR A 3 0.80 -18.37 10.16
N THR A 4 0.62 -17.31 9.38
CA THR A 4 0.50 -15.91 9.86
C THR A 4 -0.86 -15.59 10.48
N LEU A 5 -1.88 -16.39 10.17
CA LEU A 5 -3.21 -16.31 10.77
C LEU A 5 -3.49 -17.57 11.60
N GLN A 6 -3.81 -17.37 12.87
CA GLN A 6 -4.08 -18.46 13.82
C GLN A 6 -5.43 -18.21 14.49
N PHE A 7 -6.35 -19.15 14.37
CA PHE A 7 -7.55 -19.17 15.19
C PHE A 7 -7.26 -19.95 16.48
N PRO A 8 -7.94 -19.67 17.60
CA PRO A 8 -7.78 -20.46 18.81
C PRO A 8 -8.09 -21.95 18.54
N PRO A 9 -7.41 -22.90 19.22
CA PRO A 9 -7.70 -24.32 19.08
C PRO A 9 -9.01 -24.67 19.79
N VAL A 10 -10.13 -24.51 19.08
CA VAL A 10 -11.48 -24.89 19.51
C VAL A 10 -11.86 -26.20 18.82
N PRO A 11 -12.49 -27.18 19.51
CA PRO A 11 -12.97 -28.39 18.86
C PRO A 11 -14.03 -28.07 17.80
N LEU A 12 -13.84 -28.58 16.58
CA LEU A 12 -14.77 -28.37 15.49
C LEU A 12 -16.05 -29.21 15.73
N PRO A 13 -17.26 -28.61 15.63
CA PRO A 13 -18.50 -29.37 15.70
C PRO A 13 -18.67 -30.28 14.46
N GLY A 14 -19.32 -31.43 14.62
CA GLY A 14 -19.46 -32.42 13.54
C GLY A 14 -20.15 -31.89 12.27
N ASN A 15 -20.99 -30.86 12.39
CA ASN A 15 -21.67 -30.21 11.27
C ASN A 15 -20.91 -29.00 10.69
N ILE A 16 -19.62 -28.79 11.00
CA ILE A 16 -18.87 -27.58 10.59
C ILE A 16 -18.82 -27.34 9.06
N ARG A 17 -19.00 -28.39 8.25
CA ARG A 17 -19.07 -28.35 6.78
C ARG A 17 -20.50 -28.38 6.21
N SER A 18 -21.54 -28.49 7.03
CA SER A 18 -22.91 -28.67 6.53
C SER A 18 -23.49 -27.40 5.91
N LEU A 19 -24.54 -27.58 5.13
CA LEU A 19 -25.45 -26.50 4.73
C LEU A 19 -26.05 -25.78 5.96
N PRO A 20 -26.50 -24.52 5.82
CA PRO A 20 -26.47 -23.72 4.59
C PRO A 20 -25.08 -23.13 4.29
N HIS A 21 -24.82 -22.85 3.01
CA HIS A 21 -23.74 -21.99 2.57
C HIS A 21 -24.12 -20.51 2.74
N VAL A 22 -23.17 -19.59 2.54
CA VAL A 22 -23.43 -18.15 2.64
C VAL A 22 -23.10 -17.38 1.37
N LEU A 23 -23.85 -16.30 1.15
CA LEU A 23 -23.55 -15.25 0.17
C LEU A 23 -23.22 -13.98 0.96
N ILE A 24 -22.01 -13.45 0.77
CA ILE A 24 -21.51 -12.29 1.55
C ILE A 24 -21.50 -11.04 0.67
N ALA A 25 -22.18 -10.00 1.16
CA ALA A 25 -22.06 -8.63 0.71
C ALA A 25 -21.33 -7.78 1.77
N ILE A 26 -20.68 -6.72 1.31
CA ILE A 26 -20.09 -5.67 2.15
C ILE A 26 -20.74 -4.35 1.76
N GLN A 27 -21.39 -3.69 2.72
CA GLN A 27 -22.16 -2.45 2.52
C GLN A 27 -23.19 -2.54 1.36
N GLY A 28 -23.86 -3.69 1.24
CA GLY A 28 -24.85 -3.97 0.18
C GLY A 28 -24.26 -4.33 -1.19
N ARG A 29 -22.93 -4.28 -1.37
CA ARG A 29 -22.25 -4.74 -2.59
C ARG A 29 -21.86 -6.21 -2.45
N ASP A 30 -22.24 -7.04 -3.41
CA ASP A 30 -21.78 -8.42 -3.51
C ASP A 30 -20.24 -8.50 -3.66
N VAL A 31 -19.64 -9.44 -2.94
CA VAL A 31 -18.20 -9.72 -2.95
C VAL A 31 -17.89 -11.22 -3.14
N ALA A 32 -18.88 -12.04 -3.52
CA ALA A 32 -18.71 -13.49 -3.72
C ALA A 32 -17.55 -13.84 -4.67
N ALA A 33 -17.32 -13.04 -5.72
CA ALA A 33 -16.23 -13.22 -6.67
C ALA A 33 -14.80 -13.00 -6.10
N GLU A 34 -14.66 -12.36 -4.93
CA GLU A 34 -13.38 -12.23 -4.21
C GLU A 34 -13.17 -13.30 -3.13
N LEU A 35 -14.18 -14.14 -2.88
CA LEU A 35 -14.25 -15.10 -1.79
C LEU A 35 -14.22 -16.55 -2.33
N PRO A 36 -13.87 -17.56 -1.50
CA PRO A 36 -14.04 -18.95 -1.91
C PRO A 36 -15.54 -19.27 -2.06
N PRO A 37 -15.94 -20.13 -3.01
CA PRO A 37 -17.33 -20.58 -3.12
C PRO A 37 -17.74 -21.48 -1.95
N ASN A 38 -19.04 -21.65 -1.76
CA ASN A 38 -19.66 -22.65 -0.86
C ASN A 38 -19.15 -22.59 0.59
N ILE A 39 -18.99 -21.37 1.13
CA ILE A 39 -18.59 -21.11 2.51
C ILE A 39 -19.71 -21.58 3.47
N PRO A 40 -19.48 -22.57 4.36
CA PRO A 40 -20.51 -23.01 5.31
C PRO A 40 -20.82 -21.95 6.36
N LEU A 41 -22.11 -21.71 6.65
CA LEU A 41 -22.52 -20.80 7.73
C LEU A 41 -22.00 -21.28 9.08
N ALA A 42 -22.06 -22.59 9.35
CA ALA A 42 -21.55 -23.19 10.59
C ALA A 42 -20.07 -22.85 10.84
N MET A 43 -19.24 -22.87 9.77
CA MET A 43 -17.83 -22.50 9.84
C MET A 43 -17.63 -21.03 10.24
N LEU A 44 -18.33 -20.10 9.58
CA LEU A 44 -18.22 -18.68 9.92
C LEU A 44 -18.71 -18.38 11.34
N LEU A 45 -19.82 -18.99 11.76
CA LEU A 45 -20.40 -18.74 13.09
C LEU A 45 -19.65 -19.42 14.24
N HIS A 46 -18.75 -20.36 13.93
CA HIS A 46 -17.80 -20.96 14.85
C HIS A 46 -16.56 -20.07 15.01
N PHE A 47 -15.90 -19.67 13.92
CA PHE A 47 -14.65 -18.91 13.97
C PHE A 47 -14.83 -17.40 14.17
N ALA A 48 -15.90 -16.81 13.64
CA ALA A 48 -16.22 -15.38 13.75
C ALA A 48 -17.68 -15.17 14.25
N PRO A 49 -17.99 -15.45 15.53
CA PRO A 49 -19.35 -15.34 16.07
C PRO A 49 -20.00 -13.96 15.89
N LYS A 50 -19.22 -12.89 15.72
CA LYS A 50 -19.72 -11.54 15.43
C LYS A 50 -20.59 -11.48 14.19
N VAL A 51 -20.34 -12.34 13.20
CA VAL A 51 -21.06 -12.40 11.91
C VAL A 51 -22.57 -12.61 12.06
N ARG A 52 -23.04 -13.17 13.20
CA ARG A 52 -24.47 -13.32 13.51
C ARG A 52 -25.27 -12.01 13.41
N HIS A 53 -24.65 -10.87 13.66
CA HIS A 53 -25.28 -9.54 13.62
C HIS A 53 -25.44 -8.98 12.20
N TRP A 54 -24.95 -9.69 11.18
CA TRP A 54 -25.02 -9.30 9.76
C TRP A 54 -25.75 -10.32 8.89
N ILE A 55 -26.28 -11.39 9.49
CA ILE A 55 -27.17 -12.35 8.81
C ILE A 55 -28.45 -11.61 8.40
N LEU A 56 -28.81 -11.71 7.13
CA LEU A 56 -30.09 -11.25 6.61
C LEU A 56 -31.20 -12.24 7.00
N PRO A 57 -32.48 -11.80 7.14
CA PRO A 57 -33.59 -12.73 7.26
C PRO A 57 -33.62 -13.69 6.05
N PRO A 58 -34.21 -14.89 6.18
CA PRO A 58 -34.36 -15.81 5.06
C PRO A 58 -35.02 -15.12 3.86
N LEU A 59 -34.34 -15.15 2.70
CA LEU A 59 -34.83 -14.58 1.45
C LEU A 59 -35.15 -15.74 0.51
N GLU A 60 -36.43 -15.91 0.19
CA GLU A 60 -36.95 -17.02 -0.63
C GLU A 60 -36.22 -17.14 -1.98
N ALA A 61 -35.75 -16.01 -2.52
CA ALA A 61 -35.00 -15.91 -3.77
C ALA A 61 -33.64 -16.63 -3.80
N PHE A 62 -33.06 -17.01 -2.65
CA PHE A 62 -31.79 -17.74 -2.58
C PHE A 62 -31.95 -19.25 -2.31
N GLY A 63 -33.18 -19.73 -2.13
CA GLY A 63 -33.48 -21.13 -1.80
C GLY A 63 -33.03 -21.52 -0.37
N PRO A 64 -33.29 -22.77 0.06
CA PRO A 64 -33.03 -23.22 1.42
C PRO A 64 -31.54 -23.47 1.73
N GLU A 65 -30.69 -23.53 0.69
CA GLU A 65 -29.28 -23.90 0.82
C GLU A 65 -28.34 -22.72 1.12
N TYR A 66 -28.81 -21.47 0.96
CA TYR A 66 -27.99 -20.26 1.06
C TYR A 66 -28.54 -19.24 2.05
N VAL A 67 -27.65 -18.62 2.82
CA VAL A 67 -27.97 -17.52 3.75
C VAL A 67 -27.20 -16.26 3.37
N GLY A 68 -27.94 -15.15 3.17
CA GLY A 68 -27.36 -13.84 2.89
C GLY A 68 -26.73 -13.22 4.14
N ILE A 69 -25.55 -12.59 3.98
CA ILE A 69 -24.85 -11.83 5.03
C ILE A 69 -24.45 -10.47 4.45
N ASN A 70 -24.80 -9.37 5.12
CA ASN A 70 -24.43 -8.02 4.70
C ASN A 70 -23.61 -7.30 5.77
N ILE A 71 -22.29 -7.28 5.60
CA ILE A 71 -21.37 -6.62 6.53
C ILE A 71 -21.51 -5.11 6.37
N LEU A 72 -22.21 -4.46 7.31
CA LEU A 72 -22.55 -3.02 7.23
C LEU A 72 -21.35 -2.09 7.45
N ARG A 73 -20.27 -2.57 8.07
CA ARG A 73 -19.03 -1.81 8.25
C ARG A 73 -18.18 -1.87 6.98
N PRO A 74 -17.47 -0.78 6.60
CA PRO A 74 -16.51 -0.85 5.51
C PRO A 74 -15.41 -1.86 5.86
N MET A 75 -15.13 -2.77 4.93
CA MET A 75 -14.15 -3.84 5.09
C MET A 75 -13.57 -4.19 3.71
N SER A 76 -12.28 -4.49 3.65
CA SER A 76 -11.70 -5.03 2.42
C SER A 76 -12.20 -6.46 2.16
N ALA A 77 -12.89 -6.68 1.03
CA ALA A 77 -13.28 -8.00 0.55
C ALA A 77 -12.07 -8.95 0.42
N ARG A 78 -10.97 -8.47 -0.16
CA ARG A 78 -9.69 -9.18 -0.18
C ARG A 78 -9.14 -9.48 1.22
N GLY A 79 -9.23 -8.54 2.17
CA GLY A 79 -8.84 -8.77 3.57
C GLY A 79 -9.65 -9.90 4.22
N LEU A 80 -10.97 -9.87 4.04
CA LEU A 80 -11.89 -10.93 4.46
C LEU A 80 -11.57 -12.26 3.77
N SER A 81 -11.21 -12.25 2.48
CA SER A 81 -10.89 -13.45 1.69
C SER A 81 -9.73 -14.25 2.29
N TYR A 82 -8.66 -13.60 2.76
CA TYR A 82 -7.58 -14.30 3.48
C TYR A 82 -8.06 -14.98 4.77
N ILE A 83 -8.98 -14.33 5.50
CA ILE A 83 -9.52 -14.82 6.77
C ILE A 83 -10.46 -16.02 6.52
N VAL A 84 -11.41 -15.89 5.60
CA VAL A 84 -12.36 -16.96 5.25
C VAL A 84 -11.63 -18.15 4.63
N ASN A 85 -10.73 -17.92 3.66
CA ASN A 85 -9.90 -18.99 3.11
C ASN A 85 -9.04 -19.66 4.19
N ARG A 86 -8.64 -18.97 5.27
CA ARG A 86 -7.93 -19.58 6.40
C ARG A 86 -8.84 -20.48 7.24
N MET A 87 -10.09 -20.07 7.48
CA MET A 87 -11.11 -20.91 8.12
C MET A 87 -11.35 -22.19 7.32
N CYS A 88 -11.51 -22.09 5.98
CA CYS A 88 -11.67 -23.24 5.09
C CYS A 88 -10.58 -24.31 5.28
N GLN A 89 -9.31 -23.90 5.45
CA GLN A 89 -8.20 -24.84 5.65
C GLN A 89 -8.28 -25.58 6.98
N LEU A 90 -8.70 -24.89 8.05
CA LEU A 90 -8.80 -25.49 9.38
C LEU A 90 -9.90 -26.55 9.45
N VAL A 91 -10.97 -26.39 8.65
CA VAL A 91 -12.03 -27.40 8.51
C VAL A 91 -11.74 -28.43 7.40
N GLY A 92 -10.62 -28.31 6.68
CA GLY A 92 -10.23 -29.22 5.61
C GLY A 92 -11.07 -29.12 4.32
N LEU A 93 -11.53 -27.93 3.96
CA LEU A 93 -12.12 -27.63 2.64
C LEU A 93 -11.02 -27.25 1.61
N PRO A 94 -11.25 -27.48 0.31
CA PRO A 94 -10.33 -27.07 -0.75
C PRO A 94 -10.18 -25.54 -0.80
N ARG A 95 -9.05 -25.06 -1.32
CA ARG A 95 -8.67 -23.65 -1.28
C ARG A 95 -7.77 -23.25 -2.47
N PRO A 96 -7.77 -21.96 -2.89
CA PRO A 96 -6.63 -21.39 -3.59
C PRO A 96 -5.39 -21.38 -2.68
N ASN A 97 -4.21 -21.64 -3.23
CA ASN A 97 -2.98 -21.62 -2.44
C ASN A 97 -2.46 -20.19 -2.21
N PHE A 98 -2.35 -19.81 -0.94
CA PHE A 98 -1.64 -18.59 -0.53
C PHE A 98 -0.12 -18.81 -0.53
N ASP A 99 0.46 -18.93 -1.72
CA ASP A 99 1.91 -19.10 -1.90
C ASP A 99 2.66 -17.77 -1.82
N THR A 100 1.99 -16.66 -2.14
CA THR A 100 2.57 -15.32 -2.02
C THR A 100 2.49 -14.76 -0.60
N CYS A 101 3.62 -14.20 -0.15
CA CYS A 101 3.74 -13.44 1.09
C CYS A 101 2.99 -12.09 0.95
N PRO A 102 2.06 -11.74 1.86
CA PRO A 102 1.18 -10.58 1.68
C PRO A 102 1.96 -9.26 1.74
N LYS A 103 1.58 -8.33 0.86
CA LYS A 103 2.13 -6.95 0.77
C LYS A 103 1.64 -6.09 1.94
N ILE A 104 2.20 -4.89 2.11
CA ILE A 104 1.84 -3.95 3.20
C ILE A 104 0.33 -3.62 3.18
N MET A 105 -0.23 -3.30 2.01
CA MET A 105 -1.67 -3.07 1.82
C MET A 105 -2.52 -4.26 2.28
N GLU A 106 -2.21 -5.45 1.75
CA GLU A 106 -2.95 -6.70 1.98
C GLU A 106 -2.87 -7.08 3.47
N THR A 107 -1.68 -6.98 4.07
CA THR A 107 -1.45 -7.23 5.49
C THR A 107 -2.25 -6.29 6.38
N THR A 108 -2.34 -5.00 6.02
CA THR A 108 -3.12 -3.99 6.75
C THR A 108 -4.62 -4.28 6.65
N GLN A 109 -5.12 -4.60 5.45
CA GLN A 109 -6.51 -4.97 5.19
C GLN A 109 -6.96 -6.24 5.94
N ILE A 110 -6.06 -7.22 6.10
CA ILE A 110 -6.32 -8.42 6.89
C ILE A 110 -6.41 -8.06 8.39
N ILE A 111 -5.52 -7.23 8.90
CA ILE A 111 -5.54 -6.80 10.32
C ILE A 111 -6.79 -5.97 10.62
N GLU A 112 -7.19 -5.08 9.70
CA GLU A 112 -8.45 -4.32 9.76
C GLU A 112 -9.67 -5.26 9.79
N ALA A 113 -9.79 -6.18 8.83
CA ALA A 113 -10.88 -7.14 8.78
C ALA A 113 -10.94 -8.05 10.02
N TRP A 114 -9.78 -8.47 10.55
CA TRP A 114 -9.68 -9.29 11.77
C TRP A 114 -10.22 -8.55 13.01
N GLY A 115 -9.88 -7.25 13.14
CA GLY A 115 -10.42 -6.39 14.20
C GLY A 115 -11.92 -6.10 14.04
N LEU A 116 -12.39 -5.88 12.81
CA LEU A 116 -13.81 -5.66 12.51
C LEU A 116 -14.70 -6.87 12.78
N LEU A 117 -14.16 -8.09 12.61
CA LEU A 117 -14.80 -9.36 12.97
C LEU A 117 -14.70 -9.68 14.48
N GLU A 118 -14.04 -8.82 15.27
CA GLU A 118 -13.80 -8.97 16.71
C GLU A 118 -13.07 -10.29 17.08
N LEU A 119 -12.12 -10.69 16.22
CA LEU A 119 -11.33 -11.92 16.39
C LEU A 119 -10.15 -11.73 17.38
N PRO A 120 -9.73 -12.79 18.11
CA PRO A 120 -8.68 -12.70 19.12
C PRO A 120 -7.35 -12.14 18.59
N VAL A 121 -6.79 -11.17 19.30
CA VAL A 121 -5.63 -10.38 18.84
C VAL A 121 -4.35 -11.21 18.66
N THR A 122 -4.19 -12.28 19.44
CA THR A 122 -3.09 -13.24 19.35
C THR A 122 -3.00 -13.88 17.96
N GLY A 123 -4.15 -14.10 17.31
CA GLY A 123 -4.24 -14.74 16.00
C GLY A 123 -3.61 -13.98 14.83
N ILE A 124 -3.24 -12.71 15.03
CA ILE A 124 -2.56 -11.85 14.05
C ILE A 124 -1.18 -11.36 14.52
N GLU A 125 -0.63 -11.89 15.61
CA GLU A 125 0.70 -11.44 16.10
C GLU A 125 1.82 -11.73 15.09
N SER A 126 1.87 -12.94 14.52
CA SER A 126 2.81 -13.28 13.45
C SER A 126 2.63 -12.38 12.21
N LEU A 127 1.39 -11.95 11.91
CA LEU A 127 1.08 -11.05 10.80
C LEU A 127 1.53 -9.60 11.08
N LYS A 128 1.37 -9.12 12.32
CA LYS A 128 1.89 -7.82 12.77
C LYS A 128 3.42 -7.80 12.77
N THR A 129 4.06 -8.87 13.22
CA THR A 129 5.53 -9.01 13.17
C THR A 129 6.04 -9.05 11.73
N HIS A 130 5.36 -9.75 10.81
CA HIS A 130 5.64 -9.68 9.38
C HIS A 130 5.52 -8.24 8.83
N LEU A 131 4.46 -7.50 9.19
CA LEU A 131 4.30 -6.10 8.80
C LEU A 131 5.46 -5.23 9.29
N VAL A 132 5.81 -5.33 10.58
CA VAL A 132 6.94 -4.62 11.19
C VAL A 132 8.26 -4.95 10.48
N MET A 133 8.56 -6.23 10.25
CA MET A 133 9.77 -6.65 9.51
C MET A 133 9.80 -6.09 8.08
N ARG A 134 8.64 -6.00 7.39
CA ARG A 134 8.54 -5.38 6.06
C ARG A 134 8.76 -3.86 6.09
N LEU A 135 8.39 -3.16 7.17
CA LEU A 135 8.68 -1.73 7.34
C LEU A 135 10.15 -1.51 7.71
N MET A 136 10.71 -2.36 8.57
CA MET A 136 12.10 -2.28 9.03
C MET A 136 13.12 -2.57 7.90
N PHE A 137 12.86 -3.56 7.05
CA PHE A 137 13.84 -4.08 6.07
C PHE A 137 13.37 -4.12 4.60
N GLY A 138 12.13 -3.73 4.31
CA GLY A 138 11.58 -3.74 2.96
C GLY A 138 11.81 -2.46 2.15
N GLU A 139 11.00 -2.30 1.09
CA GLU A 139 11.03 -1.11 0.23
C GLU A 139 10.57 0.17 0.95
N PRO A 140 10.87 1.36 0.38
CA PRO A 140 10.27 2.63 0.79
C PRO A 140 8.74 2.56 0.70
N ILE A 141 8.07 2.89 1.80
CA ILE A 141 6.60 2.92 1.88
C ILE A 141 6.03 3.98 0.93
N ARG A 142 4.93 3.64 0.25
CA ARG A 142 4.22 4.55 -0.67
C ARG A 142 3.17 5.38 0.06
N CYS A 143 2.76 6.49 -0.54
CA CYS A 143 1.76 7.39 0.03
C CYS A 143 0.43 6.68 0.29
N ILE A 144 -0.01 5.80 -0.62
CA ILE A 144 -1.24 5.02 -0.44
C ILE A 144 -1.16 4.01 0.71
N GLU A 145 0.01 3.40 0.93
CA GLU A 145 0.25 2.47 2.04
C GLU A 145 0.23 3.22 3.38
N LEU A 146 0.97 4.32 3.47
CA LEU A 146 1.01 5.16 4.66
C LEU A 146 -0.38 5.78 4.99
N ARG A 147 -1.17 6.16 3.97
CA ARG A 147 -2.56 6.64 4.11
C ARG A 147 -3.48 5.58 4.72
N VAL A 148 -3.46 4.34 4.21
CA VAL A 148 -4.30 3.25 4.75
C VAL A 148 -3.83 2.80 6.13
N MET A 149 -2.52 2.71 6.35
CA MET A 149 -1.97 2.40 7.67
C MET A 149 -2.33 3.47 8.72
N GLY A 150 -2.29 4.75 8.35
CA GLY A 150 -2.72 5.86 9.22
C GLY A 150 -4.24 5.96 9.46
N ALA A 151 -5.06 5.18 8.75
CA ALA A 151 -6.49 5.03 9.02
C ALA A 151 -6.79 3.82 9.93
N VAL A 152 -6.02 2.73 9.81
CA VAL A 152 -6.19 1.49 10.59
C VAL A 152 -5.42 1.51 11.92
N PHE A 153 -4.29 2.21 11.99
CA PHE A 153 -3.40 2.21 13.16
C PHE A 153 -3.24 3.62 13.75
N PRO A 154 -3.43 3.81 15.08
CA PRO A 154 -3.17 5.09 15.72
C PRO A 154 -1.67 5.43 15.70
N THR A 155 -1.33 6.71 15.75
CA THR A 155 0.06 7.23 15.79
C THR A 155 0.87 6.71 16.97
N THR A 156 0.22 6.34 18.07
CA THR A 156 0.85 5.70 19.24
C THR A 156 1.32 4.27 18.99
N SER A 157 0.84 3.60 17.94
CA SER A 157 1.18 2.20 17.66
C SER A 157 2.62 2.02 17.16
N THR A 158 3.21 0.88 17.49
CA THR A 158 4.53 0.46 16.97
C THR A 158 4.53 0.37 15.44
N ILE A 159 3.45 -0.14 14.84
CA ILE A 159 3.30 -0.29 13.39
C ILE A 159 3.34 1.09 12.67
N MET A 160 2.61 2.08 13.17
CA MET A 160 2.63 3.43 12.58
C MET A 160 3.97 4.15 12.81
N ARG A 161 4.62 3.89 13.96
CA ARG A 161 5.98 4.38 14.25
C ARG A 161 7.01 3.80 13.28
N GLU A 162 6.98 2.49 13.02
CA GLU A 162 7.86 1.84 12.04
C GLU A 162 7.57 2.27 10.60
N ALA A 163 6.32 2.60 10.25
CA ALA A 163 6.00 3.21 8.95
C ALA A 163 6.64 4.60 8.79
N ALA A 164 6.65 5.41 9.85
CA ALA A 164 7.36 6.69 9.86
C ALA A 164 8.89 6.53 9.86
N HIS A 165 9.45 5.55 10.59
CA HIS A 165 10.88 5.21 10.55
C HIS A 165 11.31 4.67 9.17
N ASN A 166 10.45 3.93 8.45
CA ASN A 166 10.68 3.56 7.05
C ASN A 166 10.77 4.82 6.17
N PHE A 167 9.75 5.68 6.17
CA PHE A 167 9.73 6.91 5.38
C PHE A 167 10.97 7.80 5.63
N ILE A 168 11.32 8.05 6.90
CA ILE A 168 12.45 8.93 7.25
C ILE A 168 13.79 8.31 6.81
N ARG A 169 14.02 7.01 7.04
CA ARG A 169 15.24 6.33 6.57
C ARG A 169 15.33 6.29 5.05
N SER A 170 14.23 5.97 4.35
CA SER A 170 14.20 5.92 2.89
C SER A 170 14.32 7.28 2.23
N HIS A 171 13.91 8.38 2.88
CA HIS A 171 14.21 9.74 2.44
C HIS A 171 15.71 10.06 2.60
N ARG A 172 16.27 9.81 3.80
CA ARG A 172 17.71 10.03 4.09
C ARG A 172 18.64 9.20 3.22
N GLY A 173 18.28 7.96 2.92
CA GLY A 173 18.99 7.08 1.98
C GLY A 173 18.73 7.38 0.50
N SER A 174 18.08 8.51 0.18
CA SER A 174 17.73 8.93 -1.19
C SER A 174 16.91 7.90 -1.98
N CYS A 175 16.23 6.95 -1.33
CA CYS A 175 15.55 5.84 -2.00
C CYS A 175 14.33 6.30 -2.83
N TYR A 176 13.72 7.43 -2.47
CA TYR A 176 12.68 8.10 -3.28
C TYR A 176 13.24 8.87 -4.50
N LEU A 177 14.55 9.15 -4.52
CA LEU A 177 15.24 9.84 -5.63
C LEU A 177 15.87 8.84 -6.61
N SER A 178 16.50 7.79 -6.09
CA SER A 178 17.27 6.81 -6.87
C SER A 178 16.42 5.81 -7.69
N SER A 179 15.10 5.86 -7.58
CA SER A 179 14.18 4.94 -8.28
C SER A 179 13.63 5.63 -9.53
N GLY A 180 14.16 5.24 -10.70
CA GLY A 180 13.99 5.93 -11.99
C GLY A 180 12.59 5.95 -12.62
N SER A 181 11.53 5.67 -11.87
CA SER A 181 10.14 5.86 -12.30
C SER A 181 9.25 6.24 -11.11
N ASN A 182 8.52 7.35 -11.25
CA ASN A 182 7.43 7.87 -10.42
C ASN A 182 7.66 8.09 -8.89
N LYS A 183 8.64 7.46 -8.22
CA LYS A 183 8.80 7.54 -6.75
C LYS A 183 9.17 8.93 -6.21
N PHE A 184 9.59 9.88 -7.06
CA PHE A 184 9.75 11.29 -6.68
C PHE A 184 8.42 11.93 -6.24
N GLY A 185 7.31 11.57 -6.89
CA GLY A 185 5.97 12.06 -6.54
C GLY A 185 5.47 11.52 -5.20
N GLU A 186 5.85 10.28 -4.84
CA GLU A 186 5.48 9.64 -3.57
C GLU A 186 5.98 10.44 -2.35
N PHE A 187 7.20 10.98 -2.41
CA PHE A 187 7.76 11.79 -1.33
C PHE A 187 6.94 13.06 -1.06
N HIS A 188 6.60 13.80 -2.11
CA HIS A 188 5.77 15.01 -1.98
C HIS A 188 4.35 14.67 -1.55
N ALA A 189 3.74 13.61 -2.12
CA ALA A 189 2.41 13.16 -1.72
C ALA A 189 2.34 12.73 -0.24
N ILE A 190 3.40 12.12 0.30
CA ILE A 190 3.53 11.83 1.74
C ILE A 190 3.69 13.11 2.54
N GLN A 191 4.56 14.05 2.13
CA GLN A 191 4.71 15.32 2.83
C GLN A 191 3.41 16.11 2.90
N ASP A 192 2.63 16.15 1.82
CA ASP A 192 1.36 16.87 1.78
C ASP A 192 0.30 16.15 2.63
N TRP A 193 0.25 14.82 2.61
CA TRP A 193 -0.58 14.03 3.53
C TRP A 193 -0.24 14.24 5.02
N ILE A 194 1.02 14.50 5.34
CA ILE A 194 1.44 14.86 6.71
C ILE A 194 0.95 16.28 7.05
N LYS A 195 1.03 17.25 6.11
CA LYS A 195 0.57 18.64 6.31
C LYS A 195 -0.95 18.78 6.47
N GLU A 196 -1.74 17.86 5.91
CA GLU A 196 -3.21 17.82 6.04
C GLU A 196 -3.70 17.82 7.51
N ASP A 197 -2.89 17.37 8.47
CA ASP A 197 -3.31 17.08 9.85
C ASP A 197 -2.25 17.47 10.88
N LYS A 198 -2.62 18.33 11.83
CA LYS A 198 -1.74 18.82 12.91
C LYS A 198 -1.16 17.68 13.76
N VAL A 199 -1.91 16.59 13.97
CA VAL A 199 -1.47 15.43 14.77
C VAL A 199 -0.36 14.69 14.03
N ARG A 200 -0.49 14.51 12.70
CA ARG A 200 0.56 13.94 11.84
C ARG A 200 1.80 14.84 11.83
N VAL A 201 1.63 16.16 11.68
CA VAL A 201 2.76 17.12 11.73
C VAL A 201 3.52 17.03 13.05
N ALA A 202 2.84 16.90 14.19
CA ALA A 202 3.49 16.75 15.50
C ALA A 202 4.25 15.41 15.60
N PHE A 203 3.60 14.30 15.29
CA PHE A 203 4.16 12.94 15.31
C PHE A 203 5.42 12.80 14.43
N PHE A 204 5.35 13.24 13.16
CA PHE A 204 6.52 13.17 12.26
C PHE A 204 7.63 14.16 12.64
N ARG A 205 7.31 15.27 13.32
CA ARG A 205 8.31 16.22 13.85
C ARG A 205 9.11 15.60 14.99
N GLU A 206 8.44 14.97 15.95
CA GLU A 206 9.06 14.30 17.10
C GLU A 206 10.03 13.20 16.64
N LEU A 207 9.59 12.31 15.75
CA LEU A 207 10.44 11.24 15.21
C LEU A 207 11.64 11.77 14.40
N ASN A 208 11.48 12.88 13.69
CA ASN A 208 12.60 13.51 12.98
C ASN A 208 13.61 14.18 13.94
N GLN A 209 13.15 14.73 15.07
CA GLN A 209 14.05 15.24 16.13
C GLN A 209 14.87 14.11 16.76
N GLN A 210 14.25 12.97 17.07
CA GLN A 210 14.95 11.78 17.57
C GLN A 210 16.08 11.33 16.62
N TYR A 211 15.83 11.33 15.30
CA TYR A 211 16.86 11.02 14.30
C TYR A 211 17.99 12.06 14.23
N GLN A 212 17.69 13.37 14.34
CA GLN A 212 18.72 14.42 14.32
C GLN A 212 19.70 14.28 15.50
N LEU A 213 19.19 13.93 16.69
CA LEU A 213 20.03 13.66 17.86
C LEU A 213 20.93 12.42 17.65
N GLN A 214 20.41 11.37 17.00
CA GLN A 214 21.20 10.18 16.66
C GLN A 214 22.31 10.44 15.65
N ASP A 215 22.15 11.40 14.73
CA ASP A 215 23.22 11.80 13.80
C ASP A 215 24.30 12.60 14.54
N GLN A 216 23.89 13.59 15.33
CA GLN A 216 24.80 14.45 16.10
C GLN A 216 25.68 13.62 17.03
N GLY A 217 25.09 12.66 17.77
CA GLY A 217 25.82 11.76 18.66
C GLY A 217 26.84 10.85 17.97
N LYS A 218 26.69 10.55 16.68
CA LYS A 218 27.71 9.82 15.91
C LYS A 218 28.87 10.73 15.51
N THR A 219 28.60 12.00 15.19
CA THR A 219 29.65 12.94 14.79
C THR A 219 30.58 13.39 15.92
N SER A 220 30.15 13.31 17.18
CA SER A 220 30.99 13.61 18.34
C SER A 220 31.97 12.48 18.68
N VAL A 221 31.52 11.21 18.63
CA VAL A 221 32.37 10.04 18.91
C VAL A 221 33.52 9.94 17.91
N VAL A 222 33.23 10.04 16.60
CA VAL A 222 34.27 9.96 15.55
C VAL A 222 35.32 11.07 15.72
N LYS A 223 34.91 12.29 16.09
CA LYS A 223 35.85 13.38 16.37
C LYS A 223 36.73 13.10 17.60
N ALA A 224 36.16 12.53 18.66
CA ALA A 224 36.91 12.18 19.87
C ALA A 224 38.00 11.13 19.58
N GLU A 225 37.69 10.11 18.77
CA GLU A 225 38.66 9.08 18.37
C GLU A 225 39.80 9.67 17.52
N THR A 226 39.50 10.49 16.50
CA THR A 226 40.53 11.19 15.69
C THR A 226 41.37 12.20 16.48
N SER A 227 40.99 12.53 17.72
CA SER A 227 41.72 13.46 18.58
C SER A 227 42.67 12.79 19.59
N LYS A 228 42.64 11.45 19.69
CA LYS A 228 43.50 10.66 20.60
C LYS A 228 44.78 10.15 19.96
N GLU A 229 44.92 10.19 18.64
CA GLU A 229 46.19 9.92 17.94
C GLU A 229 47.11 11.15 17.92
N LYS A 230 47.23 11.83 19.07
CA LYS A 230 48.30 12.79 19.32
C LYS A 230 49.55 12.03 19.71
N ILE A 231 50.34 11.70 18.70
CA ILE A 231 51.73 11.24 18.83
C ILE A 231 52.51 12.25 19.70
N ASP A 232 53.38 11.75 20.58
CA ASP A 232 54.12 12.57 21.54
C ASP A 232 54.98 13.65 20.87
N PRO A 233 54.96 14.91 21.34
CA PRO A 233 55.64 16.02 20.68
C PRO A 233 57.15 16.11 20.96
N GLU A 234 57.75 15.17 21.71
CA GLU A 234 59.14 15.28 22.17
C GLU A 234 60.22 14.86 21.16
N LEU A 235 59.86 14.25 20.01
CA LEU A 235 60.80 13.97 18.92
C LEU A 235 60.45 14.73 17.63
N LYS A 236 60.62 16.06 17.62
CA LYS A 236 60.76 16.86 16.38
C LYS A 236 61.33 18.28 16.54
N ASN A 237 62.44 18.40 17.25
CA ASN A 237 63.46 19.39 16.87
C ASN A 237 64.49 18.71 15.95
N GLU A 238 65.27 19.50 15.19
CA GLU A 238 66.26 19.03 14.20
C GLU A 238 65.70 18.27 12.97
N THR A 239 64.95 18.96 12.11
CA THR A 239 65.25 18.99 10.66
C THR A 239 64.40 20.06 9.95
N ALA A 240 65.04 21.16 9.56
CA ALA A 240 64.42 22.20 8.75
C ALA A 240 65.26 22.44 7.49
N LEU A 241 64.84 21.86 6.36
CA LEU A 241 65.23 22.24 5.00
C LEU A 241 64.38 21.50 3.96
N GLN A 242 64.23 22.13 2.79
CA GLN A 242 63.62 21.62 1.55
C GLN A 242 62.11 21.28 1.58
N GLU A 243 61.31 22.20 1.04
CA GLU A 243 60.00 21.89 0.45
C GLU A 243 60.21 21.14 -0.87
N GLU A 244 60.11 19.80 -0.85
CA GLU A 244 59.91 19.03 -2.09
C GLU A 244 58.40 18.80 -2.33
N ALA A 245 58.01 18.81 -3.61
CA ALA A 245 56.62 18.61 -4.00
C ALA A 245 56.11 17.21 -3.59
N PRO A 246 54.82 17.04 -3.22
CA PRO A 246 54.30 15.77 -2.72
C PRO A 246 54.40 14.68 -3.79
N ASP A 247 55.39 13.80 -3.64
CA ASP A 247 55.64 12.73 -4.60
C ASP A 247 54.45 11.76 -4.65
N ARG A 248 54.09 11.37 -5.88
CA ARG A 248 52.83 10.68 -6.18
C ARG A 248 52.90 9.16 -5.92
N ASN A 249 53.94 8.71 -5.22
CA ASN A 249 54.33 7.32 -5.03
C ASN A 249 54.07 6.80 -3.60
N HIS A 250 52.97 7.20 -2.97
CA HIS A 250 52.49 6.53 -1.76
C HIS A 250 52.09 5.07 -2.08
N GLU A 251 53.04 4.16 -1.85
CA GLU A 251 52.83 2.71 -1.90
C GLU A 251 51.83 2.29 -0.80
N VAL A 252 50.78 1.58 -1.18
CA VAL A 252 49.81 1.02 -0.25
C VAL A 252 50.11 -0.46 -0.05
N LEU A 253 50.22 -0.88 1.21
CA LEU A 253 50.35 -2.28 1.61
C LEU A 253 49.00 -3.00 1.51
N VAL A 254 48.94 -4.10 0.76
CA VAL A 254 47.72 -4.89 0.47
C VAL A 254 48.01 -6.39 0.73
N ARG A 255 46.95 -7.18 0.99
CA ARG A 255 47.00 -8.62 1.34
C ARG A 255 47.99 -8.93 2.47
N GLY A 256 47.63 -8.60 3.71
CA GLY A 256 48.39 -9.03 4.90
C GLY A 256 49.78 -8.39 5.06
N LYS A 257 49.99 -7.18 4.49
CA LYS A 257 51.26 -6.43 4.48
C LYS A 257 52.40 -7.04 3.64
N THR A 258 52.13 -8.01 2.75
CA THR A 258 53.19 -8.64 1.92
C THR A 258 53.33 -8.05 0.52
N LEU A 259 52.29 -7.44 -0.06
CA LEU A 259 52.40 -6.69 -1.31
C LEU A 259 52.39 -5.18 -1.08
N ARG A 260 53.38 -4.48 -1.63
CA ARG A 260 53.32 -3.03 -1.87
C ARG A 260 52.83 -2.78 -3.29
N LEU A 261 51.88 -1.87 -3.45
CA LEU A 261 51.33 -1.47 -4.76
C LEU A 261 51.14 0.04 -4.80
N SER A 262 51.45 0.67 -5.94
CA SER A 262 51.05 2.06 -6.17
C SER A 262 49.52 2.20 -6.18
N PHE A 263 49.02 3.40 -5.90
CA PHE A 263 47.58 3.66 -5.85
C PHE A 263 46.86 3.33 -7.18
N LYS A 264 47.54 3.48 -8.33
CA LYS A 264 47.02 3.06 -9.65
C LYS A 264 46.87 1.54 -9.74
N GLN A 265 47.94 0.79 -9.46
CA GLN A 265 47.94 -0.67 -9.47
C GLN A 265 46.91 -1.26 -8.49
N ARG A 266 46.71 -0.63 -7.32
CA ARG A 266 45.66 -1.02 -6.37
C ARG A 266 44.26 -0.95 -7.01
N ASN A 267 43.95 0.14 -7.73
CA ASN A 267 42.65 0.31 -8.37
C ASN A 267 42.46 -0.68 -9.54
N GLU A 268 43.48 -0.87 -10.37
CA GLU A 268 43.48 -1.88 -11.44
C GLU A 268 43.26 -3.31 -10.92
N LEU A 269 43.85 -3.65 -9.76
CA LEU A 269 43.67 -4.95 -9.11
C LEU A 269 42.25 -5.08 -8.54
N VAL A 270 41.69 -4.03 -7.95
CA VAL A 270 40.29 -4.01 -7.49
C VAL A 270 39.31 -4.19 -8.65
N ASP A 271 39.50 -3.55 -9.80
CA ASP A 271 38.62 -3.74 -10.96
C ASP A 271 38.84 -5.09 -11.69
N LYS A 272 40.04 -5.68 -11.62
CA LYS A 272 40.29 -7.08 -12.02
C LYS A 272 39.56 -8.06 -11.10
N ASP A 273 39.74 -7.97 -9.79
CA ASP A 273 39.03 -8.81 -8.81
C ASP A 273 37.51 -8.66 -8.99
N ARG A 274 37.01 -7.43 -9.21
CA ARG A 274 35.59 -7.14 -9.46
C ARG A 274 35.04 -7.69 -10.78
N THR A 275 35.84 -7.72 -11.85
CA THR A 275 35.41 -8.33 -13.13
C THR A 275 35.46 -9.86 -13.07
N GLU A 276 36.45 -10.45 -12.41
CA GLU A 276 36.52 -11.90 -12.20
C GLU A 276 35.38 -12.39 -11.29
N LEU A 277 35.11 -11.69 -10.18
CA LEU A 277 34.03 -12.04 -9.25
C LEU A 277 32.65 -11.91 -9.92
N ARG A 278 32.45 -10.91 -10.81
CA ARG A 278 31.28 -10.84 -11.71
C ARG A 278 31.17 -12.04 -12.65
N TYR A 279 32.28 -12.51 -13.23
CA TYR A 279 32.29 -13.66 -14.14
C TYR A 279 32.01 -14.97 -13.39
N ARG A 280 32.59 -15.16 -12.19
CA ARG A 280 32.30 -16.29 -11.29
C ARG A 280 30.82 -16.28 -10.85
N LEU A 281 30.26 -15.13 -10.48
CA LEU A 281 28.83 -14.99 -10.16
C LEU A 281 27.91 -15.23 -11.36
N ARG A 282 28.34 -14.88 -12.59
CA ARG A 282 27.61 -15.25 -13.81
C ARG A 282 27.59 -16.75 -14.05
N ARG A 283 28.65 -17.50 -13.69
CA ARG A 283 28.64 -18.98 -13.75
C ARG A 283 27.81 -19.63 -12.64
N LEU A 284 27.73 -19.01 -11.46
CA LEU A 284 26.91 -19.50 -10.33
C LEU A 284 25.42 -19.19 -10.50
N LYS A 285 25.07 -18.15 -11.26
CA LYS A 285 23.74 -18.03 -11.87
C LYS A 285 23.67 -18.92 -13.11
N SER A 286 23.48 -20.23 -12.90
CA SER A 286 23.08 -21.12 -13.99
C SER A 286 21.83 -20.57 -14.66
N ASP A 287 21.85 -20.41 -15.98
CA ASP A 287 20.68 -19.98 -16.74
C ASP A 287 19.52 -20.99 -16.51
N ASP A 288 18.32 -20.49 -16.17
CA ASP A 288 17.15 -21.35 -15.92
C ASP A 288 16.74 -22.17 -17.16
N THR A 289 17.18 -21.76 -18.35
CA THR A 289 17.04 -22.49 -19.62
C THR A 289 17.81 -23.82 -19.67
N LEU A 290 18.69 -24.10 -18.70
CA LEU A 290 19.35 -25.41 -18.53
C LEU A 290 18.76 -26.23 -17.38
N ARG A 291 17.61 -25.83 -16.82
CA ARG A 291 16.88 -26.56 -15.78
C ARG A 291 15.50 -27.09 -16.21
N SER A 292 15.14 -26.92 -17.47
CA SER A 292 13.99 -27.60 -18.07
C SER A 292 14.29 -29.07 -18.34
N LEU A 293 14.30 -29.90 -17.28
CA LEU A 293 14.02 -31.33 -17.45
C LEU A 293 12.54 -31.46 -17.81
N SER A 294 12.26 -31.78 -19.07
CA SER A 294 10.93 -32.08 -19.57
C SER A 294 10.43 -33.39 -18.94
N VAL A 295 9.55 -33.29 -17.94
CA VAL A 295 8.85 -34.43 -17.35
C VAL A 295 7.66 -34.81 -18.25
N GLU A 296 7.99 -35.20 -19.48
CA GLU A 296 7.06 -35.64 -20.52
C GLU A 296 7.63 -36.90 -21.19
N HIS A 297 7.72 -38.00 -20.44
CA HIS A 297 7.71 -39.40 -20.89
C HIS A 297 7.88 -40.32 -19.68
N LEU A 298 6.76 -40.76 -19.11
CA LEU A 298 6.68 -41.98 -18.28
C LEU A 298 5.23 -42.47 -18.22
N ASP A 299 4.61 -42.58 -19.39
CA ASP A 299 3.46 -43.48 -19.54
C ASP A 299 3.97 -44.90 -19.32
N LEU A 300 3.58 -45.49 -18.19
CA LEU A 300 3.74 -46.91 -17.93
C LEU A 300 2.34 -47.53 -17.90
N GLU A 301 2.04 -48.28 -18.94
CA GLU A 301 0.86 -49.12 -19.03
C GLU A 301 0.92 -50.18 -17.90
N SER A 302 -0.14 -50.28 -17.11
CA SER A 302 -0.36 -51.42 -16.23
C SER A 302 -1.83 -51.83 -16.32
N GLU A 303 -2.02 -52.97 -16.96
CA GLU A 303 -3.26 -53.60 -17.41
C GLU A 303 -4.35 -53.77 -16.33
N ASP A 304 -5.59 -53.79 -16.81
CA ASP A 304 -6.73 -54.60 -16.36
C ASP A 304 -6.84 -55.00 -14.87
N GLU A 305 -7.78 -54.37 -14.16
CA GLU A 305 -8.71 -55.15 -13.32
C GLU A 305 -10.11 -54.50 -13.31
N ALA A 306 -11.15 -55.30 -13.54
CA ALA A 306 -12.53 -54.83 -13.74
C ALA A 306 -13.46 -55.25 -12.58
N PRO A 307 -14.32 -54.33 -12.07
CA PRO A 307 -15.50 -54.70 -11.28
C PRO A 307 -16.73 -54.93 -12.19
N PRO A 308 -17.62 -55.88 -11.85
CA PRO A 308 -18.72 -56.31 -12.74
C PRO A 308 -19.99 -55.47 -12.67
N ASP A 309 -20.88 -55.70 -13.64
CA ASP A 309 -22.27 -55.24 -13.67
C ASP A 309 -23.04 -55.49 -12.35
N SER A 310 -23.88 -54.52 -11.98
CA SER A 310 -25.05 -54.76 -11.10
C SER A 310 -26.20 -53.82 -11.46
N SER A 311 -26.89 -54.15 -12.55
CA SER A 311 -28.07 -53.43 -13.04
C SER A 311 -29.30 -53.65 -12.14
N ILE A 312 -29.65 -52.67 -11.31
CA ILE A 312 -30.94 -52.65 -10.59
C ILE A 312 -31.63 -51.29 -10.73
N ASN A 313 -32.72 -51.28 -11.49
CA ASN A 313 -33.83 -50.32 -11.40
C ASN A 313 -35.12 -51.15 -11.36
N PRO A 314 -35.92 -51.01 -10.29
CA PRO A 314 -37.22 -50.36 -10.43
C PRO A 314 -37.42 -49.27 -9.34
N ARG A 315 -38.14 -48.15 -9.53
CA ARG A 315 -39.42 -47.83 -10.20
C ARG A 315 -40.65 -47.97 -9.27
N ASP A 316 -41.47 -46.91 -9.28
CA ASP A 316 -42.82 -46.74 -8.70
C ASP A 316 -42.97 -46.54 -7.17
N GLY A 317 -43.99 -45.78 -6.75
CA GLY A 317 -44.24 -45.28 -5.37
C GLY A 317 -43.78 -43.82 -5.18
N ALA A 318 -44.58 -42.75 -5.39
CA ALA A 318 -46.03 -42.54 -5.33
C ALA A 318 -46.63 -42.46 -3.90
N ASP A 319 -47.18 -41.29 -3.59
CA ASP A 319 -48.22 -40.94 -2.62
C ASP A 319 -48.19 -41.57 -1.21
N GLN A 320 -47.67 -40.80 -0.22
CA GLN A 320 -48.37 -40.43 1.03
C GLN A 320 -47.44 -39.68 2.02
N LEU A 321 -47.83 -38.46 2.43
CA LEU A 321 -47.87 -38.08 3.86
C LEU A 321 -48.58 -36.73 4.04
N GLU A 322 -49.71 -36.75 4.73
CA GLU A 322 -50.63 -35.62 4.88
C GLU A 322 -50.32 -34.70 6.09
N GLU A 323 -50.61 -33.42 5.90
CA GLU A 323 -51.42 -32.60 6.82
C GLU A 323 -51.12 -32.63 8.35
N LYS A 324 -49.94 -32.15 8.79
CA LYS A 324 -49.76 -31.72 10.20
C LYS A 324 -49.03 -30.37 10.37
N ALA A 325 -49.65 -29.29 9.89
CA ALA A 325 -49.13 -27.92 10.05
C ALA A 325 -50.21 -26.85 10.37
N LYS A 326 -51.34 -27.22 11.00
CA LYS A 326 -52.41 -26.28 11.42
C LYS A 326 -52.91 -26.53 12.86
N LYS A 327 -52.04 -26.39 13.87
CA LYS A 327 -52.43 -26.21 15.29
C LYS A 327 -51.24 -25.87 16.21
N SER A 328 -50.85 -24.60 16.27
CA SER A 328 -49.96 -24.06 17.31
C SER A 328 -50.03 -22.52 17.45
N SER A 329 -51.16 -21.91 17.12
CA SER A 329 -51.46 -20.54 17.57
C SER A 329 -52.04 -20.59 18.98
N ASP A 330 -51.18 -20.54 20.00
CA ASP A 330 -51.45 -19.87 21.28
C ASP A 330 -50.25 -19.94 22.23
N LYS A 331 -50.13 -18.92 23.10
CA LYS A 331 -49.16 -18.79 24.20
C LYS A 331 -47.67 -18.79 23.83
N MET A 332 -47.12 -17.59 23.69
CA MET A 332 -45.94 -17.22 24.46
C MET A 332 -46.19 -15.87 25.16
N GLU A 333 -45.67 -15.75 26.39
CA GLU A 333 -46.01 -14.67 27.32
C GLU A 333 -45.04 -13.49 27.23
N VAL A 334 -45.41 -12.37 27.85
CA VAL A 334 -44.66 -11.11 27.78
C VAL A 334 -43.39 -11.16 28.62
N CYS A 335 -42.24 -11.41 27.99
CA CYS A 335 -40.92 -11.12 28.58
C CYS A 335 -40.55 -9.64 28.38
N GLY A 336 -40.83 -8.81 29.38
CA GLY A 336 -40.54 -7.37 29.36
C GLY A 336 -39.06 -7.04 29.47
N ASN A 337 -38.38 -6.83 28.34
CA ASN A 337 -37.03 -6.25 28.31
C ASN A 337 -37.07 -4.77 28.70
N LYS A 338 -36.43 -4.44 29.83
CA LYS A 338 -36.26 -3.05 30.28
C LYS A 338 -35.26 -2.33 29.39
N PHE A 339 -35.75 -1.47 28.50
CA PHE A 339 -34.90 -0.46 27.85
C PHE A 339 -34.34 0.52 28.89
N PRO A 340 -33.12 1.06 28.70
CA PRO A 340 -32.60 2.12 29.54
C PRO A 340 -33.41 3.41 29.32
N GLN A 341 -34.29 3.72 30.26
CA GLN A 341 -34.93 5.04 30.34
C GLN A 341 -33.86 6.10 30.58
N GLY A 342 -33.83 7.17 29.78
CA GLY A 342 -32.87 8.27 29.96
C GLY A 342 -32.31 8.91 28.69
N ILE A 343 -32.64 8.40 27.48
CA ILE A 343 -32.42 9.16 26.24
C ILE A 343 -33.72 9.86 25.88
N ASP A 344 -33.69 11.19 25.96
CA ASP A 344 -34.79 12.06 25.56
C ASP A 344 -34.94 12.06 24.03
N ILE A 345 -36.15 11.77 23.54
CA ILE A 345 -36.43 11.57 22.12
C ILE A 345 -36.32 12.91 21.37
N ASP A 346 -36.79 13.99 21.99
CA ASP A 346 -36.78 15.35 21.44
C ASP A 346 -35.34 15.83 21.17
N VAL A 347 -34.38 15.43 22.01
CA VAL A 347 -32.95 15.71 21.82
C VAL A 347 -32.38 14.93 20.61
N LEU A 348 -32.85 13.70 20.40
CA LEU A 348 -32.44 12.85 19.29
C LEU A 348 -32.98 13.36 17.94
N GLU A 349 -34.26 13.74 17.89
CA GLU A 349 -34.87 14.33 16.70
C GLU A 349 -34.24 15.68 16.35
N LYS A 350 -33.97 16.54 17.34
CA LYS A 350 -33.27 17.80 17.14
C LYS A 350 -31.86 17.61 16.55
N ALA A 351 -31.09 16.65 17.06
CA ALA A 351 -29.75 16.34 16.55
C ALA A 351 -29.79 15.83 15.09
N LEU A 352 -30.80 15.05 14.71
CA LEU A 352 -31.03 14.61 13.34
C LEU A 352 -31.45 15.77 12.41
N GLY A 353 -32.24 16.74 12.91
CA GLY A 353 -32.56 17.97 12.20
C GLY A 353 -31.32 18.81 11.89
N GLU A 354 -30.47 19.06 12.88
CA GLU A 354 -29.23 19.84 12.72
C GLU A 354 -28.24 19.16 11.75
N LEU A 355 -28.14 17.83 11.76
CA LEU A 355 -27.33 17.07 10.79
C LEU A 355 -27.84 17.20 9.35
N ASN A 356 -29.16 17.14 9.14
CA ASN A 356 -29.77 17.31 7.81
C ASN A 356 -29.57 18.74 7.27
N GLU A 357 -29.67 19.76 8.13
CA GLU A 357 -29.34 21.14 7.78
C GLU A 357 -27.87 21.31 7.36
N LEU A 358 -26.93 20.70 8.07
CA LEU A 358 -25.51 20.73 7.71
C LEU A 358 -25.25 20.06 6.35
N GLY A 359 -25.92 18.94 6.05
CA GLY A 359 -25.91 18.31 4.73
C GLY A 359 -26.41 19.24 3.61
N ALA A 360 -27.56 19.88 3.82
CA ALA A 360 -28.16 20.81 2.86
C ALA A 360 -27.34 22.10 2.65
N ARG A 361 -26.59 22.54 3.67
CA ARG A 361 -25.64 23.66 3.56
C ARG A 361 -24.39 23.26 2.76
N ALA A 362 -23.91 22.02 2.90
CA ALA A 362 -22.74 21.51 2.19
C ALA A 362 -22.97 21.36 0.67
N THR A 363 -24.14 20.88 0.23
CA THR A 363 -24.48 20.71 -1.19
C THR A 363 -24.55 22.04 -1.93
N ARG A 364 -25.28 23.03 -1.39
CA ARG A 364 -25.36 24.41 -1.92
C ARG A 364 -23.98 25.06 -2.05
N GLY A 365 -23.04 24.72 -1.16
CA GLY A 365 -21.64 25.16 -1.22
C GLY A 365 -20.83 24.58 -2.39
N GLN A 366 -21.20 23.42 -2.91
CA GLN A 366 -20.56 22.83 -4.10
C GLN A 366 -21.12 23.40 -5.41
N GLU A 367 -22.42 23.67 -5.49
CA GLU A 367 -23.05 24.20 -6.71
C GLU A 367 -22.52 25.59 -7.06
N ARG A 368 -22.45 26.49 -6.07
CA ARG A 368 -21.82 27.83 -6.21
C ARG A 368 -20.33 27.79 -6.60
N ARG A 369 -19.64 26.65 -6.41
CA ARG A 369 -18.27 26.41 -6.90
C ARG A 369 -18.20 25.88 -8.33
N LYS A 370 -19.27 25.29 -8.86
CA LYS A 370 -19.39 24.90 -10.28
C LYS A 370 -19.71 26.10 -11.17
N GLU A 371 -20.62 26.98 -10.75
CA GLU A 371 -20.99 28.19 -11.52
C GLU A 371 -19.77 29.10 -11.77
N ARG A 372 -18.91 29.30 -10.76
CA ARG A 372 -17.67 30.08 -10.85
C ARG A 372 -16.55 29.44 -11.70
N ARG A 373 -16.86 28.42 -12.51
CA ARG A 373 -15.89 27.71 -13.38
C ARG A 373 -16.35 27.55 -14.83
N LYS A 374 -17.24 28.41 -15.33
CA LYS A 374 -17.37 28.67 -16.77
C LYS A 374 -16.34 29.73 -17.20
N PRO A 375 -15.28 29.42 -17.95
CA PRO A 375 -14.51 30.43 -18.66
C PRO A 375 -15.36 30.98 -19.83
N GLY A 376 -15.38 32.29 -20.02
CA GLY A 376 -16.06 32.93 -21.15
C GLY A 376 -15.18 32.93 -22.40
N THR A 377 -15.77 32.63 -23.55
CA THR A 377 -15.19 32.82 -24.89
C THR A 377 -16.30 33.28 -25.84
N GLU A 378 -16.27 34.54 -26.24
CA GLU A 378 -17.14 35.16 -27.24
C GLU A 378 -16.27 35.96 -28.24
N ALA A 379 -16.82 36.22 -29.44
CA ALA A 379 -16.14 36.78 -30.63
C ALA A 379 -15.02 35.86 -31.21
N ARG A 380 -14.71 35.86 -32.52
CA ARG A 380 -15.14 36.61 -33.74
C ARG A 380 -14.78 35.67 -34.95
N GLU A 381 -15.29 35.71 -36.19
CA GLU A 381 -16.02 36.68 -37.05
C GLU A 381 -17.16 35.99 -37.84
N GLU A 382 -17.92 36.73 -38.66
CA GLU A 382 -18.91 36.20 -39.63
C GLU A 382 -18.24 35.55 -40.87
N PHE A 383 -18.92 34.61 -41.53
CA PHE A 383 -18.79 34.41 -42.99
C PHE A 383 -20.01 33.67 -43.57
N ASP A 384 -20.62 34.25 -44.62
CA ASP A 384 -21.73 33.63 -45.36
C ASP A 384 -21.25 32.52 -46.32
N GLY A 385 -22.14 31.58 -46.65
CA GLY A 385 -21.81 30.47 -47.53
C GLY A 385 -22.98 29.51 -47.75
N ASP A 386 -23.92 29.90 -48.62
CA ASP A 386 -25.00 29.02 -49.07
C ASP A 386 -24.45 27.73 -49.71
N LEU A 387 -25.13 26.60 -49.44
CA LEU A 387 -25.33 25.55 -50.44
C LEU A 387 -26.46 24.61 -50.01
N GLU A 388 -27.46 24.47 -50.88
CA GLU A 388 -28.65 23.66 -50.62
C GLU A 388 -28.41 22.15 -50.81
N GLY A 389 -29.18 21.35 -50.06
CA GLY A 389 -29.77 20.12 -50.58
C GLY A 389 -28.90 18.87 -50.68
N ARG A 390 -29.23 17.86 -49.85
CA ARG A 390 -30.03 16.72 -50.33
C ARG A 390 -30.61 15.88 -49.20
N SER A 391 -31.85 15.45 -49.40
CA SER A 391 -32.54 14.42 -48.63
C SER A 391 -32.39 13.04 -49.33
N THR A 392 -33.15 12.03 -48.88
CA THR A 392 -33.24 10.64 -49.41
C THR A 392 -32.02 9.74 -49.12
N SER A 393 -32.12 8.42 -48.93
CA SER A 393 -33.13 7.52 -48.30
C SER A 393 -32.54 6.08 -48.33
N GLU A 394 -33.38 5.03 -48.22
CA GLU A 394 -33.05 3.59 -48.41
C GLU A 394 -32.23 2.97 -47.26
N GLN A 395 -32.72 1.96 -46.53
CA GLN A 395 -33.05 0.56 -46.89
C GLN A 395 -31.79 -0.29 -47.14
N GLU A 396 -31.44 -1.27 -46.28
CA GLU A 396 -32.16 -2.52 -45.92
C GLU A 396 -32.03 -3.62 -47.00
N ARG A 397 -31.07 -4.53 -46.79
CA ARG A 397 -30.99 -5.92 -47.32
C ARG A 397 -29.95 -6.69 -46.50
N VAL A 398 -30.29 -7.78 -45.78
CA VAL A 398 -30.59 -9.16 -46.22
C VAL A 398 -29.33 -10.01 -46.48
N GLU A 399 -28.92 -10.72 -45.42
CA GLU A 399 -28.74 -12.19 -45.31
C GLU A 399 -28.05 -13.07 -46.40
N LYS A 400 -27.42 -14.13 -45.86
CA LYS A 400 -27.23 -15.51 -46.39
C LYS A 400 -26.19 -15.80 -47.49
N SER A 401 -25.09 -16.43 -47.08
CA SER A 401 -24.66 -17.82 -47.42
C SER A 401 -23.25 -18.06 -46.79
N ARG A 402 -22.76 -19.23 -46.30
CA ARG A 402 -22.85 -20.69 -46.58
C ARG A 402 -22.31 -21.07 -47.98
N ARG A 403 -21.31 -21.93 -48.16
CA ARG A 403 -20.58 -22.88 -47.28
C ARG A 403 -19.16 -23.19 -47.90
N PRO A 404 -18.32 -24.11 -47.37
CA PRO A 404 -16.87 -24.13 -47.65
C PRO A 404 -16.44 -25.04 -48.81
N VAL A 405 -15.14 -24.97 -49.14
CA VAL A 405 -14.37 -26.00 -49.86
C VAL A 405 -13.04 -26.22 -49.12
N MET A 406 -12.64 -27.47 -48.90
CA MET A 406 -11.25 -27.83 -48.62
C MET A 406 -10.59 -28.27 -49.93
N ASN A 407 -9.30 -27.96 -50.12
CA ASN A 407 -8.39 -29.01 -50.62
C ASN A 407 -6.93 -28.78 -50.21
N ILE A 408 -6.15 -29.85 -50.29
CA ILE A 408 -4.73 -29.91 -49.90
C ILE A 408 -3.85 -29.74 -51.14
N GLY A 409 -2.71 -29.06 -51.01
CA GLY A 409 -1.67 -28.98 -52.05
C GLY A 409 -0.32 -28.59 -51.45
N TYR A 410 0.70 -29.42 -51.67
CA TYR A 410 2.08 -29.13 -51.27
C TYR A 410 2.76 -28.21 -52.30
N GLY A 411 3.60 -27.29 -51.82
CA GLY A 411 4.49 -26.45 -52.64
C GLY A 411 5.66 -25.95 -51.79
N LEU A 412 6.86 -25.93 -52.36
CA LEU A 412 8.08 -25.42 -51.73
C LEU A 412 8.27 -23.91 -52.04
N ASP A 413 9.44 -23.38 -51.68
CA ASP A 413 9.98 -22.05 -52.02
C ASP A 413 9.48 -20.84 -51.19
N ALA A 414 10.14 -20.58 -50.05
CA ALA A 414 9.95 -19.34 -49.28
C ALA A 414 11.20 -18.80 -48.51
N GLU A 415 12.42 -19.34 -48.70
CA GLU A 415 13.63 -18.83 -48.02
C GLU A 415 14.16 -17.49 -48.61
N ARG A 416 13.39 -16.38 -48.54
CA ARG A 416 13.93 -15.08 -48.96
C ARG A 416 13.38 -13.74 -48.42
N GLU A 417 12.65 -13.68 -47.31
CA GLU A 417 12.11 -12.38 -46.84
C GLU A 417 12.23 -12.05 -45.34
N GLU A 418 13.37 -12.36 -44.70
CA GLU A 418 13.65 -11.95 -43.30
C GLU A 418 14.91 -11.08 -43.13
N TYR A 419 15.08 -10.03 -43.95
CA TYR A 419 16.21 -9.08 -43.82
C TYR A 419 15.87 -7.60 -44.07
N ARG A 420 14.61 -7.19 -43.85
CA ARG A 420 14.16 -5.80 -44.14
C ARG A 420 13.79 -4.96 -42.92
N ASP A 421 13.33 -5.55 -41.82
CA ASP A 421 12.71 -4.80 -40.71
C ASP A 421 13.72 -4.15 -39.72
N GLY A 422 14.95 -4.68 -39.64
CA GLY A 422 16.02 -4.13 -38.77
C GLY A 422 16.50 -2.70 -39.11
N GLY A 423 15.99 -2.10 -40.18
CA GLY A 423 16.37 -0.77 -40.65
C GLY A 423 15.60 0.40 -40.01
N GLU A 424 14.31 0.22 -39.72
CA GLU A 424 13.40 1.32 -39.34
C GLU A 424 13.64 1.77 -37.89
N GLY A 425 13.69 0.84 -36.93
CA GLY A 425 13.94 1.15 -35.52
C GLY A 425 15.27 1.89 -35.26
N ARG A 426 16.31 1.62 -36.06
CA ARG A 426 17.59 2.35 -36.00
C ARG A 426 17.50 3.78 -36.56
N ARG A 427 16.54 4.05 -37.46
CA ARG A 427 16.24 5.41 -37.96
C ARG A 427 15.40 6.19 -36.95
N GLU A 428 14.44 5.53 -36.30
CA GLU A 428 13.61 6.13 -35.25
C GLU A 428 14.43 6.57 -34.04
N ALA A 429 15.30 5.68 -33.52
CA ALA A 429 16.19 6.01 -32.40
C ALA A 429 17.08 7.25 -32.67
N ARG A 430 17.64 7.34 -33.89
CA ARG A 430 18.47 8.49 -34.33
C ARG A 430 17.65 9.78 -34.53
N ARG A 431 16.35 9.70 -34.82
CA ARG A 431 15.46 10.88 -34.86
C ARG A 431 15.21 11.40 -33.44
N ASP A 432 14.97 10.52 -32.48
CA ASP A 432 14.70 10.89 -31.09
C ASP A 432 15.93 11.38 -30.33
N GLU A 433 17.12 10.86 -30.64
CA GLU A 433 18.39 11.38 -30.15
C GLU A 433 18.61 12.84 -30.62
N ARG A 434 18.44 13.11 -31.91
CA ARG A 434 18.48 14.49 -32.46
C ARG A 434 17.38 15.41 -31.91
N ARG A 435 16.20 14.87 -31.54
CA ARG A 435 15.16 15.63 -30.83
C ARG A 435 15.59 16.02 -29.41
N LYS A 436 16.31 15.15 -28.70
CA LYS A 436 16.88 15.43 -27.36
C LYS A 436 17.96 16.52 -27.43
N GLU A 437 18.91 16.42 -28.36
CA GLU A 437 19.94 17.44 -28.59
C GLU A 437 19.32 18.81 -28.89
N ARG A 438 18.35 18.87 -29.82
CA ARG A 438 17.64 20.12 -30.17
C ARG A 438 16.85 20.73 -29.01
N ARG A 439 16.41 19.92 -28.03
CA ARG A 439 15.81 20.43 -26.77
C ARG A 439 16.89 21.01 -25.85
N LYS A 440 18.03 20.33 -25.68
CA LYS A 440 19.15 20.77 -24.83
C LYS A 440 19.73 22.11 -25.29
N ALA A 441 19.99 22.25 -26.59
CA ALA A 441 20.49 23.50 -27.18
C ALA A 441 19.53 24.69 -26.98
N ARG A 442 18.21 24.44 -27.00
CA ARG A 442 17.17 25.47 -26.72
C ARG A 442 17.11 25.88 -25.25
N THR A 443 17.39 24.98 -24.31
CA THR A 443 17.50 25.36 -22.89
C THR A 443 18.78 26.15 -22.60
N GLU A 444 19.91 25.76 -23.17
CA GLU A 444 21.21 26.43 -22.97
C GLU A 444 21.20 27.86 -23.55
N THR A 445 20.65 28.06 -24.75
CA THR A 445 20.48 29.40 -25.35
C THR A 445 19.48 30.29 -24.61
N LYS A 446 18.49 29.73 -23.89
CA LYS A 446 17.59 30.52 -23.04
C LYS A 446 18.31 31.03 -21.79
N ILE A 447 19.06 30.17 -21.10
CA ILE A 447 19.80 30.52 -19.88
C ILE A 447 20.83 31.64 -20.15
N GLY A 448 21.55 31.59 -21.29
CA GLY A 448 22.50 32.64 -21.69
C GLY A 448 21.87 34.02 -21.97
N ARG A 449 20.56 34.08 -22.24
CA ARG A 449 19.82 35.33 -22.51
C ARG A 449 19.25 35.97 -21.24
N GLU A 450 19.01 35.19 -20.20
CA GLU A 450 18.50 35.68 -18.91
C GLU A 450 19.65 36.23 -18.04
N THR A 451 20.84 35.61 -18.09
CA THR A 451 22.02 36.06 -17.33
C THR A 451 22.64 37.38 -17.82
N THR A 452 22.39 37.76 -19.08
CA THR A 452 22.86 39.02 -19.67
C THR A 452 21.92 40.20 -19.43
N SER A 453 20.61 39.95 -19.24
CA SER A 453 19.60 40.99 -19.00
C SER A 453 19.63 41.55 -17.56
N GLY A 454 19.97 40.71 -16.56
CA GLY A 454 19.89 41.08 -15.15
C GLY A 454 20.97 42.04 -14.61
N LYS A 455 21.98 42.41 -15.41
CA LYS A 455 23.22 43.06 -14.90
C LYS A 455 23.28 44.59 -15.07
N THR A 456 22.31 45.20 -15.75
CA THR A 456 22.27 46.65 -16.06
C THR A 456 21.26 47.44 -15.21
N ARG A 457 20.59 46.80 -14.24
CA ARG A 457 19.42 47.38 -13.52
C ARG A 457 19.59 47.45 -11.99
N LYS A 458 20.82 47.69 -11.52
CA LYS A 458 21.19 47.75 -10.08
C LYS A 458 22.21 48.88 -9.76
N LEU A 459 22.10 50.04 -10.42
CA LEU A 459 22.97 51.20 -10.19
C LEU A 459 22.21 52.55 -10.11
N LEU A 460 20.92 52.50 -9.79
CA LEU A 460 20.16 53.64 -9.24
C LEU A 460 19.38 53.14 -8.00
N ASP A 461 18.78 54.09 -7.28
CA ASP A 461 17.91 53.89 -6.10
C ASP A 461 18.62 53.59 -4.76
N THR A 462 19.60 54.43 -4.38
CA THR A 462 20.02 54.62 -2.97
C THR A 462 20.32 56.10 -2.66
N ALA A 463 19.29 56.90 -2.37
CA ALA A 463 19.37 58.23 -1.77
C ALA A 463 18.02 58.59 -1.15
N THR A 464 18.02 59.35 -0.03
CA THR A 464 16.84 59.91 0.68
C THR A 464 15.77 58.89 1.15
N ASP A 465 15.26 58.91 2.39
CA ASP A 465 15.16 59.99 3.37
C ASP A 465 15.58 59.59 4.80
N ASP A 466 15.67 60.59 5.67
CA ASP A 466 16.03 60.51 7.09
C ASP A 466 14.96 61.20 7.96
N GLN A 467 14.91 60.85 9.25
CA GLN A 467 14.11 61.47 10.32
C GLN A 467 12.57 61.41 10.24
N LEU A 468 11.96 60.74 11.24
CA LEU A 468 11.04 61.33 12.25
C LEU A 468 10.02 60.31 12.77
N LEU A 469 10.23 59.82 14.00
CA LEU A 469 9.30 60.01 15.14
C LEU A 469 9.84 59.31 16.41
N SER A 470 9.58 59.93 17.56
CA SER A 470 10.02 59.48 18.88
C SER A 470 8.89 58.82 19.69
N ASP A 471 9.23 58.38 20.90
CA ASP A 471 8.33 58.17 22.04
C ASP A 471 7.24 57.08 21.96
N ALA A 472 7.66 55.86 22.34
CA ALA A 472 6.82 54.95 23.14
C ALA A 472 7.69 54.14 24.11
N GLY A 473 7.86 54.63 25.34
CA GLY A 473 8.60 53.93 26.40
C GLY A 473 7.70 53.13 27.36
N ARG A 474 8.35 52.33 28.22
CA ARG A 474 7.77 51.42 29.24
C ARG A 474 7.22 50.09 28.66
N GLY A 475 7.53 48.93 29.23
CA GLY A 475 8.47 48.69 30.33
C GLY A 475 8.61 47.22 30.71
N SER A 476 9.76 46.83 31.25
CA SER A 476 10.03 45.48 31.74
C SER A 476 9.97 45.43 33.27
N ARG A 477 9.23 44.47 33.85
CA ARG A 477 9.52 43.72 35.11
C ARG A 477 8.27 43.01 35.66
N LEU A 478 8.50 41.86 36.32
CA LEU A 478 7.52 41.04 37.07
C LEU A 478 6.46 40.39 36.15
N VAL A 479 6.07 39.12 36.31
CA VAL A 479 5.88 38.36 37.56
C VAL A 479 6.68 37.05 37.59
N GLU A 480 7.40 36.82 38.68
CA GLU A 480 7.63 35.48 39.24
C GLU A 480 6.85 35.36 40.56
N SER A 481 6.66 34.13 41.05
CA SER A 481 5.96 33.77 42.29
C SER A 481 4.43 33.96 42.29
N LEU A 482 3.70 32.85 42.10
CA LEU A 482 2.58 32.42 42.95
C LEU A 482 2.00 31.09 42.43
N GLU A 483 2.30 29.96 43.11
CA GLU A 483 1.37 28.82 43.29
C GLU A 483 1.99 27.71 44.18
N LYS A 484 1.84 27.86 45.51
CA LYS A 484 2.09 26.80 46.52
C LYS A 484 1.29 27.08 47.81
N SER A 485 0.00 26.73 47.86
CA SER A 485 -0.75 26.59 49.14
C SER A 485 -2.20 26.07 48.97
N ALA A 486 -2.38 24.75 49.00
CA ALA A 486 -3.63 24.02 49.33
C ALA A 486 -3.21 22.53 49.38
N LEU A 487 -2.92 21.86 50.52
CA LEU A 487 -3.50 21.83 51.87
C LEU A 487 -4.97 21.35 51.92
N GLY A 488 -5.27 20.42 52.84
CA GLY A 488 -6.52 19.65 52.88
C GLY A 488 -6.32 18.15 52.59
N ASP A 489 -5.45 17.45 53.31
CA ASP A 489 -5.77 16.73 54.56
C ASP A 489 -6.91 15.69 54.47
N LYS A 490 -6.54 14.41 54.60
CA LYS A 490 -7.33 13.38 55.31
C LYS A 490 -6.48 12.15 55.63
N ALA A 491 -6.02 12.08 56.88
CA ALA A 491 -5.49 10.86 57.49
C ALA A 491 -6.62 10.12 58.25
N GLY A 492 -6.43 8.81 58.48
CA GLY A 492 -7.44 7.91 59.05
C GLY A 492 -7.86 6.85 58.01
N GLY A 493 -7.50 5.57 58.13
CA GLY A 493 -6.71 4.93 59.18
C GLY A 493 -7.56 4.22 60.23
N LEU A 494 -7.73 2.91 60.04
CA LEU A 494 -7.88 1.88 61.07
C LEU A 494 -7.79 0.50 60.38
N ALA A 495 -7.36 -0.52 61.11
CA ALA A 495 -7.31 -1.90 60.63
C ALA A 495 -8.51 -2.70 61.14
N HIS A 496 -8.92 -3.73 60.41
CA HIS A 496 -9.36 -4.98 61.02
C HIS A 496 -9.23 -6.18 60.08
N ASP A 497 -8.17 -6.95 60.32
CA ASP A 497 -8.15 -8.41 60.42
C ASP A 497 -9.51 -9.15 60.31
N LYS A 498 -9.60 -10.09 59.35
CA LYS A 498 -10.04 -11.48 59.60
C LYS A 498 -9.93 -12.43 58.39
N SER A 499 -9.46 -13.63 58.71
CA SER A 499 -9.82 -14.97 58.15
C SER A 499 -9.81 -15.15 56.62
#